data_AF-A0A1E2S017-F1
#
_entry.id   AF-A0A1E2S017-F1
#
_cell.length_a   1.000
_cell.length_b   1.000
_cell.length_c   1.000
_cell.angle_alpha   90.00
_cell.angle_beta   90.00
_cell.angle_gamma   90.00
#
_symmetry.space_group_name_H-M   'P 1'
#
loop_
_entity.id
_entity.type
_entity.pdbx_description
1 polymer ?
#
loop_
_entity_poly.entity_id
_entity_poly.type
_entity_poly.pdbx_seq_one_letter_code
_entity_poly.pdbx_strand_id
1 'polypeptide(L)'
;MRAGQDPELFWKLTPRETQNILDGYVERLADQYNERAWLAWHTAWLTAYAPQKSTQFVKLKSLLHDAEPRSRPMQSMEEQISVAQMWAVALSGRG
;
A
#
# COMPACT_ATOMS: atom_id res chain seq x y z
N MET A 1 -19.30 -1.57 13.93
CA MET A 1 -18.53 -1.77 12.67
C MET A 1 -17.98 -0.40 12.24
N ARG A 2 -16.68 -0.22 11.90
CA ARG A 2 -16.15 1.11 11.56
C ARG A 2 -15.64 1.15 10.11
N ALA A 3 -16.55 1.57 9.23
CA ALA A 3 -16.36 1.94 7.81
C ALA A 3 -17.49 2.90 7.37
N GLY A 4 -18.07 3.65 8.31
CA GLY A 4 -19.29 4.44 8.09
C GLY A 4 -20.60 3.66 8.09
N GLN A 5 -20.58 2.38 8.47
CA GLN A 5 -21.75 1.50 8.53
C GLN A 5 -22.40 1.50 9.91
N ASP A 6 -23.73 1.29 9.94
CA ASP A 6 -24.49 1.04 11.16
C ASP A 6 -24.00 -0.26 11.82
N PRO A 7 -23.55 -0.24 13.09
CA PRO A 7 -23.15 -1.43 13.82
C PRO A 7 -24.20 -2.55 13.83
N GLU A 8 -25.49 -2.21 13.80
CA GLU A 8 -26.60 -3.18 13.81
C GLU A 8 -26.70 -3.98 12.51
N LEU A 9 -26.17 -3.47 11.40
CA LEU A 9 -26.17 -4.18 10.11
C LEU A 9 -25.26 -5.41 10.13
N PHE A 10 -24.22 -5.42 10.97
CA PHE A 10 -23.28 -6.55 11.04
C PHE A 10 -23.98 -7.88 11.37
N TRP A 11 -24.95 -7.85 12.28
CA TRP A 11 -25.70 -9.05 12.67
C TRP A 11 -26.76 -9.48 11.66
N LYS A 12 -27.07 -8.64 10.68
CA LYS A 12 -28.15 -8.85 9.70
C LYS A 12 -27.62 -9.23 8.31
N LEU A 13 -26.33 -9.01 8.06
CA LEU A 13 -25.71 -9.26 6.76
C LEU A 13 -25.04 -10.63 6.72
N THR A 14 -25.03 -11.22 5.54
CA THR A 14 -24.22 -12.41 5.26
C THR A 14 -22.74 -12.03 5.16
N PRO A 15 -21.81 -13.00 5.35
CA PRO A 15 -20.38 -12.75 5.16
C PRO A 15 -20.04 -12.18 3.77
N ARG A 16 -20.74 -12.64 2.73
CA ARG A 16 -20.53 -12.17 1.35
C ARG A 16 -20.94 -10.70 1.17
N GLU A 17 -22.07 -10.30 1.74
CA GLU A 17 -22.51 -8.90 1.69
C GLU A 17 -21.58 -8.00 2.50
N THR A 18 -21.13 -8.48 3.67
CA THR A 18 -20.13 -7.78 4.47
C THR A 18 -18.83 -7.57 3.68
N GLN A 19 -18.36 -8.59 2.97
CA GLN A 19 -17.20 -8.50 2.10
C GLN A 19 -17.40 -7.45 1.00
N ASN A 20 -18.51 -7.50 0.26
CA ASN A 20 -18.80 -6.52 -0.79
C ASN A 20 -18.80 -5.06 -0.26
N ILE A 21 -19.32 -4.84 0.95
CA ILE A 21 -19.33 -3.51 1.58
C ILE A 21 -17.90 -3.06 1.93
N LEU A 22 -17.08 -3.96 2.46
CA LEU A 22 -15.69 -3.66 2.78
C LEU A 22 -14.88 -3.38 1.52
N ASP A 23 -15.06 -4.18 0.48
CA ASP A 23 -14.37 -4.01 -0.80
C ASP A 23 -14.71 -2.64 -1.41
N GLY A 24 -16.00 -2.29 -1.48
CA GLY A 24 -16.41 -0.97 -1.97
C GLY A 24 -15.93 0.19 -1.08
N TYR A 25 -15.79 -0.02 0.23
CA TYR A 25 -15.20 0.98 1.12
C TYR A 25 -13.70 1.18 0.85
N VAL A 26 -12.96 0.09 0.61
CA VAL A 26 -11.53 0.12 0.28
C VAL A 26 -11.31 0.82 -1.06
N GLU A 27 -12.07 0.47 -2.09
CA GLU A 27 -12.01 1.13 -3.41
C GLU A 27 -12.25 2.63 -3.29
N ARG A 28 -13.31 3.03 -2.60
CA ARG A 28 -13.60 4.46 -2.37
C ARG A 28 -12.48 5.17 -1.62
N LEU A 29 -11.82 4.50 -0.69
CA LEU A 29 -10.70 5.08 0.07
C LEU A 29 -9.45 5.23 -0.80
N ALA A 30 -9.19 4.27 -1.68
CA ALA A 30 -8.14 4.36 -2.69
C ALA A 30 -8.36 5.53 -3.64
N ASP A 31 -9.59 5.70 -4.15
CA ASP A 31 -9.96 6.82 -5.02
C ASP A 31 -9.75 8.17 -4.34
N GLN A 32 -10.27 8.35 -3.13
CA GLN A 32 -10.09 9.59 -2.36
C GLN A 32 -8.62 9.90 -2.09
N TYR A 33 -7.82 8.87 -1.84
CA TYR A 33 -6.39 9.03 -1.66
C TYR A 33 -5.72 9.47 -2.98
N ASN A 34 -6.07 8.84 -4.10
CA ASN A 34 -5.56 9.18 -5.43
C ASN A 34 -5.91 10.62 -5.82
N GLU A 35 -7.14 11.07 -5.59
CA GLU A 35 -7.59 12.45 -5.83
C GLU A 35 -6.78 13.46 -5.02
N ARG A 36 -6.57 13.19 -3.72
CA ARG A 36 -5.77 14.05 -2.84
C ARG A 36 -4.31 14.08 -3.25
N ALA A 37 -3.74 12.93 -3.58
CA ALA A 37 -2.36 12.82 -4.06
C ALA A 37 -2.18 13.60 -5.38
N TRP A 38 -3.14 13.49 -6.30
CA TRP A 38 -3.15 14.24 -7.55
C TRP A 38 -3.17 15.74 -7.30
N LEU A 39 -4.08 16.22 -6.44
CA LEU A 39 -4.21 17.63 -6.13
C LEU A 39 -2.92 18.15 -5.48
N ALA A 40 -2.45 17.47 -4.43
CA ALA A 40 -1.24 17.84 -3.70
C ALA A 40 -0.03 17.92 -4.63
N TRP A 41 0.14 16.94 -5.51
CA TRP A 41 1.22 16.89 -6.49
C TRP A 41 1.17 18.09 -7.46
N HIS A 42 0.00 18.43 -8.00
CA HIS A 42 -0.14 19.56 -8.92
C HIS A 42 0.06 20.90 -8.21
N THR A 43 -0.48 21.07 -7.00
CA THR A 43 -0.18 22.28 -6.21
C THR A 43 1.31 22.41 -5.94
N ALA A 44 1.98 21.35 -5.51
CA ALA A 44 3.42 21.40 -5.22
C ALA A 44 4.26 21.70 -6.47
N TRP A 45 3.87 21.15 -7.62
CA TRP A 45 4.48 21.46 -8.91
C TRP A 45 4.33 22.94 -9.29
N LEU A 46 3.18 23.55 -9.00
CA LEU A 46 2.85 24.92 -9.42
C LEU A 46 3.31 26.02 -8.43
N THR A 47 3.37 25.77 -7.12
CA THR A 47 3.40 26.87 -6.13
C THR A 47 4.73 27.19 -5.47
N ALA A 48 5.76 26.33 -5.50
CA ALA A 48 7.05 26.66 -4.87
C ALA A 48 8.21 25.70 -5.24
N TYR A 49 7.87 24.48 -5.68
CA TYR A 49 8.82 23.39 -5.86
C TYR A 49 8.86 22.91 -7.32
N ALA A 50 8.56 23.80 -8.27
CA ALA A 50 8.71 23.51 -9.70
C ALA A 50 10.18 23.14 -9.95
N PRO A 51 10.52 21.86 -10.11
CA PRO A 51 11.89 21.49 -10.34
C PRO A 51 12.26 21.95 -11.73
N GLN A 52 13.48 22.44 -11.89
CA GLN A 52 13.99 22.87 -13.20
C GLN A 52 13.95 21.74 -14.24
N LYS A 53 13.90 20.48 -13.78
CA LYS A 53 13.75 19.29 -14.61
C LYS A 53 12.67 18.36 -14.03
N SER A 54 11.79 17.85 -14.89
CA SER A 54 10.74 16.91 -14.51
C SER A 54 11.25 15.63 -13.83
N THR A 55 12.51 15.26 -14.05
CA THR A 55 13.16 14.08 -13.45
C THR A 55 13.51 14.24 -11.98
N GLN A 56 13.58 15.47 -11.46
CA GLN A 56 13.90 15.75 -10.07
C GLN A 56 12.66 15.78 -9.17
N PHE A 57 11.46 15.81 -9.76
CA PHE A 57 10.22 15.70 -9.01
C PHE A 57 9.83 14.25 -8.80
N VAL A 58 9.15 14.00 -7.69
CA VAL A 58 8.51 12.71 -7.46
C VAL A 58 7.50 12.46 -8.57
N LYS A 59 7.51 11.26 -9.18
CA LYS A 59 6.55 10.92 -10.23
C LYS A 59 5.18 10.68 -9.60
N LEU A 60 4.12 11.29 -10.16
CA LEU A 60 2.75 11.12 -9.65
C LEU A 60 2.37 9.63 -9.51
N LYS A 61 2.72 8.80 -10.50
CA LYS A 61 2.45 7.36 -10.49
C LYS A 61 3.03 6.60 -9.29
N SER A 62 4.05 7.16 -8.61
CA SER A 62 4.63 6.55 -7.40
C SER A 62 3.95 6.97 -6.11
N LEU A 63 3.01 7.91 -6.17
CA LEU A 63 2.23 8.40 -5.04
C LEU A 63 0.81 7.83 -5.00
N LEU A 64 0.32 7.25 -6.10
CA LEU A 64 -1.02 6.65 -6.20
C LEU A 64 -1.11 5.35 -5.39
N HIS A 65 -2.30 5.01 -4.92
CA HIS A 65 -2.59 3.80 -4.16
C HIS A 65 -2.26 2.54 -4.97
N ASP A 66 -2.60 2.55 -6.25
CA ASP A 66 -2.40 1.42 -7.18
C ASP A 66 -1.02 1.46 -7.85
N ALA A 67 -0.07 2.21 -7.28
CA ALA A 67 1.29 2.21 -7.77
C ALA A 67 1.85 0.79 -7.69
N GLU A 68 2.41 0.30 -8.80
CA GLU A 68 3.09 -1.00 -8.81
C GLU A 68 4.07 -1.08 -7.62
N PRO A 69 4.01 -2.15 -6.81
CA PRO A 69 4.91 -2.29 -5.70
C PRO A 69 6.34 -2.18 -6.23
N ARG A 70 7.12 -1.27 -5.65
CA ARG A 70 8.54 -1.14 -6.01
C ARG A 70 9.14 -2.54 -5.92
N SER A 71 9.68 -3.02 -7.05
CA SER A 71 10.43 -4.26 -7.08
C SER A 71 11.39 -4.24 -5.90
N ARG A 72 11.19 -5.17 -4.95
CA ARG A 72 12.08 -5.27 -3.81
C ARG A 72 13.45 -5.59 -4.39
N PRO A 73 14.51 -4.88 -3.98
CA PRO A 73 15.85 -5.22 -4.44
C PRO A 73 16.08 -6.71 -4.19
N MET A 74 16.62 -7.40 -5.20
CA MET A 74 17.00 -8.81 -5.06
C MET A 74 17.94 -8.92 -3.86
N GLN A 75 17.66 -9.87 -2.96
CA GLN A 75 18.52 -10.11 -1.81
C GLN A 75 19.93 -10.47 -2.28
N SER A 76 20.95 -9.93 -1.61
CA SER A 76 22.33 -10.29 -1.92
C SER A 76 22.58 -11.77 -1.64
N MET A 77 23.64 -12.33 -2.23
CA MET A 77 24.03 -13.71 -1.95
C MET A 77 24.36 -13.91 -0.47
N GLU A 78 24.96 -12.90 0.19
CA GLU A 78 25.20 -12.97 1.64
C GLU A 78 23.89 -13.00 2.44
N GLU A 79 22.91 -12.18 2.06
CA GLU A 79 21.60 -12.18 2.71
C GLU A 79 20.92 -13.54 2.58
N GLN A 80 20.96 -14.16 1.39
CA GLN A 80 20.39 -15.49 1.16
C GLN A 80 21.07 -16.58 2.01
N ILE A 81 22.41 -16.52 2.13
CA ILE A 81 23.18 -17.45 2.97
C ILE A 81 22.80 -17.25 4.45
N SER A 82 22.68 -16.00 4.92
CA SER A 82 22.30 -15.70 6.30
C SER A 82 20.91 -16.23 6.65
N VAL A 83 19.96 -16.11 5.71
CA VAL A 83 18.63 -16.69 5.85
C VAL A 83 18.74 -18.21 5.96
N ALA A 84 19.43 -18.87 5.01
CA ALA A 84 19.59 -20.32 5.04
C ALA A 84 20.21 -20.85 6.35
N GLN A 85 21.21 -20.14 6.89
CA GLN A 85 21.83 -20.45 8.18
C GLN A 85 20.84 -20.32 9.35
N MET A 86 20.03 -19.26 9.39
CA MET A 86 18.99 -19.10 10.42
C MET A 86 17.97 -20.24 10.39
N TRP A 87 17.54 -20.66 9.19
CA TRP A 87 16.63 -21.80 9.04
C TRP A 87 17.28 -23.12 9.50
N ALA A 88 18.54 -23.35 9.16
CA ALA A 88 19.28 -24.54 9.59
C ALA A 88 19.41 -24.63 11.11
N VAL A 89 19.71 -23.52 11.79
CA VAL A 89 19.79 -23.44 13.25
C VAL A 89 18.41 -23.68 13.90
N ALA A 90 17.34 -23.10 13.35
CA ALA A 90 15.99 -23.27 13.87
C ALA A 90 15.47 -24.73 13.74
N LEU A 91 15.97 -25.47 12.75
CA LEU A 91 15.65 -26.89 12.55
C LEU A 91 16.51 -27.81 13.41
N SER A 92 17.78 -27.48 13.63
CA SER A 92 18.70 -28.29 14.42
C SER A 92 18.52 -28.13 15.94
N GLY A 93 18.00 -26.99 16.40
CA GLY A 93 17.69 -26.74 17.82
C GLY A 93 16.39 -27.36 18.34
N ARG A 94 15.76 -28.27 17.59
CA ARG A 94 14.48 -28.92 17.93
C ARG A 94 14.62 -30.43 18.20
N GLY A 95 15.70 -30.82 18.88
CA GLY A 95 16.00 -32.18 19.35
C GLY A 95 16.41 -32.20 20.81
#